data_AF-A0A8J5JRK2-F1
#
_entry.id   AF-A0A8J5JRK2-F1
#
_cell.length_a   1.000
_cell.length_b   1.000
_cell.length_c   1.000
_cell.angle_alpha   90.00
_cell.angle_beta   90.00
_cell.angle_gamma   90.00
#
_symmetry.space_group_name_H-M   'P 1'
#
loop_
_entity.id
_entity.type
_entity.pdbx_description
1 polymer ?
#
loop_
_entity_poly.entity_id
_entity_poly.type
_entity_poly.pdbx_seq_one_letter_code
_entity_poly.pdbx_strand_id
1 'polypeptide(L)'
;MTDIFTSGQVWSCREVLATLMEQELLGCSFTIISVHDDFSAALTPFLVALMITHSRPYQVVSVGGGDDVRPAWHSTSCDVYVIVAKRLLVLSDLLDTDDDSWDWQGRYLMFTSSSSANDLQRLAVTYKLQKTTDVLFFIRGTSDSELAVYTHKMYSKRSLKLLTLWRDGGFVKMVDLFPNKVNDLRGQQVRVLAVNHAPSVFSIIDHLGLLHNVSGLDVK
;
A
#
# COMPACT_ATOMS: atom_id res chain seq x y z
N MET A 1 7.53 8.99 29.79
CA MET A 1 8.68 9.22 28.89
C MET A 1 8.10 9.65 27.56
N THR A 2 8.06 10.95 27.30
CA THR A 2 7.72 11.48 25.98
C THR A 2 8.92 11.17 25.09
N ASP A 3 8.77 10.25 24.15
CA ASP A 3 9.72 10.09 23.06
C ASP A 3 9.70 11.39 22.26
N ILE A 4 10.58 12.31 22.65
CA ILE A 4 10.81 13.55 21.92
C ILE A 4 11.48 13.13 20.63
N PHE A 5 10.72 13.28 19.57
CA PHE A 5 11.13 13.11 18.20
C PHE A 5 12.43 13.87 17.93
N THR A 6 13.43 13.22 17.34
CA THR A 6 14.63 13.93 16.89
C THR A 6 14.34 14.53 15.52
N SER A 7 14.68 15.81 15.33
CA SER A 7 14.54 16.52 14.04
C SER A 7 15.10 15.73 12.85
N GLY A 8 16.10 14.86 13.10
CA GLY A 8 16.70 13.98 12.11
C GLY A 8 15.76 12.99 11.43
N GLN A 9 14.76 12.44 12.13
CA GLN A 9 13.87 11.44 11.53
C GLN A 9 12.84 12.07 10.57
N VAL A 10 12.29 13.26 10.90
CA VAL A 10 11.37 14.01 10.00
C VAL A 10 12.15 14.44 8.77
N TRP A 11 13.38 14.90 8.97
CA TRP A 11 14.28 15.27 7.88
C TRP A 11 14.53 14.10 6.93
N SER A 12 14.86 12.93 7.47
CA SER A 12 15.09 11.72 6.67
C SER A 12 13.83 11.29 5.90
N CYS A 13 12.64 11.35 6.51
CA CYS A 13 11.39 11.02 5.81
C CYS A 13 11.12 11.98 4.63
N ARG A 14 11.38 13.27 4.84
CA ARG A 14 11.23 14.30 3.80
C ARG A 14 12.17 14.05 2.62
N GLU A 15 13.45 13.82 2.89
CA GLU A 15 14.46 13.58 1.84
C GLU A 15 14.21 12.29 1.06
N VAL A 16 13.83 11.23 1.75
CA VAL A 16 13.41 9.97 1.11
C VAL A 16 12.25 10.23 0.15
N LEU A 17 11.17 10.87 0.62
CA LEU A 17 10.01 11.09 -0.22
C LEU A 17 10.33 11.98 -1.42
N ALA A 18 11.11 13.04 -1.23
CA ALA A 18 11.56 13.90 -2.33
C ALA A 18 12.30 13.08 -3.40
N THR A 19 13.23 12.23 -2.97
CA THR A 19 13.99 11.33 -3.86
C THR A 19 13.06 10.38 -4.62
N LEU A 20 12.08 9.76 -3.93
CA LEU A 20 11.10 8.88 -4.57
C LEU A 20 10.22 9.61 -5.58
N MET A 21 9.82 10.85 -5.29
CA MET A 21 8.99 11.69 -6.17
C MET A 21 9.70 12.07 -7.48
N GLU A 22 11.03 12.17 -7.45
CA GLU A 22 11.84 12.51 -8.61
C GLU A 22 12.19 11.28 -9.45
N GLN A 23 12.46 10.14 -8.79
CA GLN A 23 13.02 8.95 -9.47
C GLN A 23 11.96 7.90 -9.83
N GLU A 24 11.03 7.62 -8.93
CA GLU A 24 10.16 6.43 -9.02
C GLU A 24 8.68 6.77 -9.23
N LEU A 25 8.25 7.97 -8.79
CA LEU A 25 6.85 8.37 -8.69
C LEU A 25 6.52 9.57 -9.59
N LEU A 26 7.27 9.72 -10.68
CA LEU A 26 7.07 10.81 -11.63
C LEU A 26 5.66 10.73 -12.25
N GLY A 27 4.88 11.79 -12.09
CA GLY A 27 3.54 11.90 -12.70
C GLY A 27 2.42 11.23 -11.90
N CYS A 28 2.72 10.67 -10.73
CA CYS A 28 1.71 10.05 -9.87
C CYS A 28 0.93 11.09 -9.04
N SER A 29 -0.30 10.75 -8.67
CA SER A 29 -1.14 11.51 -7.74
C SER A 29 -0.90 11.05 -6.31
N PHE A 30 -0.94 11.97 -5.34
CA PHE A 30 -0.59 11.66 -3.95
C PHE A 30 -1.78 11.79 -3.00
N THR A 31 -1.97 10.79 -2.15
CA THR A 31 -2.92 10.82 -1.03
C THR A 31 -2.14 10.67 0.25
N ILE A 32 -2.10 11.72 1.07
CA ILE A 32 -1.46 11.69 2.39
C ILE A 32 -2.50 11.27 3.42
N ILE A 33 -2.32 10.11 4.02
CA ILE A 33 -3.17 9.57 5.08
C ILE A 33 -2.49 9.86 6.42
N SER A 34 -3.02 10.84 7.14
CA SER A 34 -2.49 11.30 8.43
C SER A 34 -3.32 10.69 9.57
N VAL A 35 -2.72 9.83 10.39
CA VAL A 35 -3.40 9.35 11.60
C VAL A 35 -3.41 10.46 12.66
N HIS A 36 -4.46 10.55 13.48
CA HIS A 36 -4.51 11.50 14.60
C HIS A 36 -3.51 11.16 15.72
N ASP A 37 -2.22 11.43 15.48
CA ASP A 37 -1.14 11.34 16.46
C ASP A 37 -0.10 12.47 16.30
N ASP A 38 0.79 12.61 17.29
CA ASP A 38 1.81 13.65 17.36
C ASP A 38 2.84 13.57 16.22
N PHE A 39 3.18 12.35 15.79
CA PHE A 39 4.13 12.12 14.70
C PHE A 39 3.55 12.57 13.35
N SER A 40 2.31 12.20 13.07
CA SER A 40 1.61 12.56 11.84
C SER A 40 1.31 14.06 11.79
N ALA A 41 0.90 14.64 12.92
CA ALA A 41 0.73 16.10 13.03
C ALA A 41 2.03 16.87 12.74
N ALA A 42 3.18 16.32 13.14
CA ALA A 42 4.48 16.92 12.85
C ALA A 42 4.94 16.74 11.41
N LEU A 43 4.75 15.56 10.81
CA LEU A 43 5.28 15.23 9.48
C LEU A 43 4.38 15.70 8.34
N THR A 44 3.06 15.59 8.47
CA THR A 44 2.09 15.92 7.40
C THR A 44 2.27 17.32 6.81
N PRO A 45 2.48 18.40 7.59
CA PRO A 45 2.73 19.73 7.04
C PRO A 45 3.96 19.79 6.11
N PHE A 46 5.03 19.06 6.44
CA PHE A 46 6.22 18.99 5.61
C PHE A 46 5.98 18.21 4.31
N LEU A 47 5.20 17.12 4.37
CA LEU A 47 4.83 16.37 3.18
C LEU A 47 3.96 17.21 2.25
N VAL A 48 3.00 17.96 2.80
CA VAL A 48 2.17 18.90 2.02
C VAL A 48 3.04 19.99 1.38
N ALA A 49 3.95 20.61 2.12
CA ALA A 49 4.88 21.59 1.57
C ALA A 49 5.74 21.02 0.44
N LEU A 50 6.16 19.76 0.57
CA LEU A 50 6.90 19.02 -0.46
C LEU A 50 6.05 18.82 -1.72
N MET A 51 4.79 18.40 -1.59
CA MET A 51 3.85 18.26 -2.72
C MET A 51 3.64 19.57 -3.46
N ILE A 52 3.46 20.68 -2.72
CA ILE A 52 3.32 22.03 -3.28
C ILE A 52 4.58 22.43 -4.04
N THR A 53 5.76 22.24 -3.45
CA THR A 53 7.04 22.62 -4.07
C THR A 53 7.28 21.87 -5.39
N HIS A 54 6.87 20.61 -5.46
CA HIS A 54 7.02 19.78 -6.66
C HIS A 54 5.79 19.84 -7.59
N SER A 55 4.83 20.75 -7.33
CA SER A 55 3.60 20.90 -8.11
C SER A 55 2.86 19.58 -8.36
N ARG A 56 2.82 18.70 -7.35
CA ARG A 56 2.14 17.39 -7.46
C ARG A 56 0.67 17.52 -7.06
N PRO A 57 -0.26 16.88 -7.77
CA PRO A 57 -1.64 16.78 -7.31
C PRO A 57 -1.67 15.95 -6.02
N TYR A 58 -2.30 16.50 -4.98
CA TYR A 58 -2.39 15.82 -3.70
C TYR A 58 -3.74 16.02 -3.00
N GLN A 59 -4.09 15.05 -2.16
CA GLN A 59 -5.15 15.16 -1.17
C GLN A 59 -4.64 14.72 0.21
N VAL A 60 -5.22 15.28 1.27
CA VAL A 60 -4.91 14.90 2.66
C VAL A 60 -6.17 14.33 3.30
N VAL A 61 -6.04 13.14 3.86
CA VAL A 61 -7.11 12.42 4.56
C VAL A 61 -6.66 12.18 5.99
N SER A 62 -7.48 12.57 6.96
CA SER A 62 -7.21 12.36 8.38
C SER A 62 -8.00 11.15 8.88
N VAL A 63 -7.32 10.20 9.55
CA VAL A 63 -7.94 8.97 10.06
C VAL A 63 -7.92 8.98 11.59
N GLY A 64 -9.08 8.72 12.21
CA GLY A 64 -9.24 8.63 13.67
C GLY A 64 -10.01 9.77 14.34
N GLY A 65 -10.71 10.62 13.58
CA GLY A 65 -11.48 11.75 14.10
C GLY A 65 -12.96 11.68 13.75
N GLY A 66 -13.71 10.70 14.28
CA GLY A 66 -15.20 10.64 14.28
C GLY A 66 -15.91 10.47 12.93
N ASP A 67 -15.36 11.05 11.86
CA ASP A 67 -15.81 10.92 10.49
C ASP A 67 -14.88 9.93 9.78
N ASP A 68 -15.39 8.75 9.44
CA ASP A 68 -14.74 7.77 8.56
C ASP A 68 -14.64 8.36 7.15
N VAL A 69 -13.77 9.35 6.96
CA VAL A 69 -13.42 9.86 5.63
C VAL A 69 -12.51 8.81 5.00
N ARG A 70 -13.13 7.87 4.30
CA ARG A 70 -12.41 6.93 3.45
C ARG A 70 -11.84 7.70 2.26
N PRO A 71 -10.56 7.49 1.88
CA PRO A 71 -10.02 8.07 0.67
C PRO A 71 -10.96 7.75 -0.50
N ALA A 72 -11.25 8.72 -1.35
CA ALA A 72 -11.84 8.41 -2.65
C ALA A 72 -10.73 7.75 -3.48
N TRP A 73 -10.83 6.44 -3.66
CA TRP A 73 -9.85 5.68 -4.43
C TRP A 73 -10.20 5.87 -5.91
N HIS A 74 -9.38 6.68 -6.59
CA HIS A 74 -9.50 6.90 -8.01
C HIS A 74 -8.55 5.95 -8.71
N SER A 75 -9.02 5.22 -9.73
CA SER A 75 -8.20 4.32 -10.53
C SER A 75 -7.55 5.08 -11.70
N THR A 76 -6.74 6.08 -11.38
CA THR A 76 -5.94 6.78 -12.40
C THR A 76 -4.56 6.14 -12.55
N SER A 77 -3.87 6.46 -13.64
CA SER A 77 -2.54 5.95 -13.94
C SER A 77 -1.52 6.44 -12.90
N CYS A 78 -1.24 5.62 -11.88
CA CYS A 78 -0.31 5.82 -10.76
C CYS A 78 -0.82 6.71 -9.60
N ASP A 79 -1.48 6.06 -8.63
CA ASP A 79 -1.83 6.66 -7.35
C ASP A 79 -0.86 6.21 -6.24
N VAL A 80 -0.44 7.18 -5.40
CA VAL A 80 0.50 6.99 -4.29
C VAL A 80 -0.17 7.33 -2.98
N TYR A 81 -0.13 6.41 -2.03
CA TYR A 81 -0.70 6.55 -0.70
C TYR A 81 0.43 6.69 0.32
N VAL A 82 0.63 7.90 0.84
CA VAL A 82 1.62 8.18 1.88
C VAL A 82 0.93 8.11 3.23
N ILE A 83 1.14 7.01 3.95
CA ILE A 83 0.56 6.82 5.27
C ILE A 83 1.57 7.21 6.33
N VAL A 84 1.17 8.08 7.24
CA VAL A 84 1.98 8.49 8.37
C VAL A 84 1.24 8.14 9.65
N ALA A 85 1.91 7.37 10.51
CA ALA A 85 1.41 7.04 11.85
C ALA A 85 2.56 6.74 12.80
N LYS A 86 2.45 7.21 14.05
CA LYS A 86 3.42 6.88 15.10
C LYS A 86 3.55 5.37 15.26
N ARG A 87 2.41 4.66 15.25
CA ARG A 87 2.33 3.19 15.26
C ARG A 87 1.37 2.74 14.18
N LEU A 88 1.84 1.94 13.22
CA LEU A 88 1.03 1.50 12.08
C LEU A 88 -0.04 0.47 12.46
N LEU A 89 0.08 -0.19 13.62
CA LEU A 89 -0.94 -1.15 14.09
C LEU A 89 -2.33 -0.54 14.27
N VAL A 90 -2.43 0.78 14.42
CA VAL A 90 -3.72 1.51 14.43
C VAL A 90 -4.49 1.35 13.12
N LEU A 91 -3.82 0.95 12.04
CA LEU A 91 -4.43 0.70 10.74
C LEU A 91 -4.94 -0.74 10.58
N SER A 92 -4.74 -1.62 11.57
CA SER A 92 -5.12 -3.04 11.44
C SER A 92 -6.59 -3.21 11.09
N ASP A 93 -7.49 -2.52 11.78
CA ASP A 93 -8.93 -2.57 11.49
C ASP A 93 -9.25 -2.10 10.06
N LEU A 94 -8.58 -1.05 9.57
CA LEU A 94 -8.73 -0.59 8.20
C LEU A 94 -8.23 -1.60 7.17
N LEU A 95 -7.17 -2.35 7.50
CA LEU A 95 -6.50 -3.30 6.62
C LEU A 95 -7.11 -4.70 6.63
N ASP A 96 -7.84 -5.05 7.70
CA ASP A 96 -8.52 -6.35 7.85
C ASP A 96 -9.98 -6.34 7.39
N THR A 97 -10.57 -5.17 7.15
CA THR A 97 -11.93 -5.06 6.59
C THR A 97 -11.98 -5.41 5.10
N ASP A 98 -12.99 -6.18 4.68
CA ASP A 98 -13.20 -6.61 3.28
C ASP A 98 -13.90 -5.56 2.42
N ASP A 99 -13.71 -4.28 2.75
CA ASP A 99 -14.42 -3.19 2.11
C ASP A 99 -13.85 -2.89 0.71
N ASP A 100 -14.73 -2.78 -0.29
CA ASP A 100 -14.45 -2.70 -1.73
C ASP A 100 -13.61 -1.48 -2.15
N SER A 101 -13.37 -0.55 -1.23
CA SER A 101 -12.69 0.71 -1.54
C SER A 101 -11.18 0.58 -1.75
N TRP A 102 -10.48 -0.48 -1.33
CA TRP A 102 -9.00 -0.50 -1.40
C TRP A 102 -8.41 -0.53 -2.83
N ASP A 103 -7.45 0.37 -3.12
CA ASP A 103 -6.70 0.34 -4.38
C ASP A 103 -5.56 -0.69 -4.36
N TRP A 104 -5.84 -1.86 -4.90
CA TRP A 104 -4.87 -2.96 -5.00
C TRP A 104 -3.64 -2.66 -5.87
N GLN A 105 -3.73 -1.66 -6.75
CA GLN A 105 -2.65 -1.27 -7.68
C GLN A 105 -1.89 -0.01 -7.21
N GLY A 106 -2.36 0.61 -6.13
CA GLY A 106 -1.75 1.79 -5.55
C GLY A 106 -0.35 1.52 -5.00
N ARG A 107 0.48 2.56 -4.95
CA ARG A 107 1.81 2.51 -4.33
C ARG A 107 1.75 3.07 -2.91
N TYR A 108 1.96 2.22 -1.92
CA TYR A 108 1.84 2.59 -0.51
C TYR A 108 3.20 2.84 0.12
N LEU A 109 3.39 4.05 0.67
CA LEU A 109 4.57 4.44 1.44
C LEU A 109 4.14 4.66 2.89
N MET A 110 4.57 3.80 3.80
CA MET A 110 4.15 3.83 5.21
C MET A 110 5.30 4.27 6.11
N PHE A 111 5.21 5.47 6.68
CA PHE A 111 6.20 6.04 7.58
C PHE A 111 5.76 5.90 9.02
N THR A 112 6.69 5.48 9.89
CA THR A 112 6.40 5.29 11.31
C THR A 112 7.61 5.48 12.19
N SER A 113 7.37 6.01 13.39
CA SER A 113 8.42 6.29 14.37
C SER A 113 8.56 5.22 15.45
N SER A 114 7.50 4.46 15.74
CA SER A 114 7.49 3.51 16.86
C SER A 114 7.11 2.08 16.50
N SER A 115 6.83 1.77 15.22
CA SER A 115 6.53 0.39 14.83
C SER A 115 7.80 -0.46 14.74
N SER A 116 7.76 -1.64 15.37
CA SER A 116 8.81 -2.64 15.25
C SER A 116 8.67 -3.48 13.98
N ALA A 117 9.71 -4.23 13.60
CA ALA A 117 9.62 -5.21 12.51
C ALA A 117 8.53 -6.28 12.77
N ASN A 118 8.26 -6.61 14.04
CA ASN A 118 7.15 -7.52 14.39
C ASN A 118 5.78 -6.89 14.13
N ASP A 119 5.63 -5.59 14.41
CA ASP A 119 4.40 -4.86 14.12
C ASP A 119 4.17 -4.79 12.60
N LEU A 120 5.23 -4.52 11.83
CA LEU A 120 5.17 -4.58 10.38
C LEU A 120 4.82 -5.98 9.86
N GLN A 121 5.35 -7.04 10.47
CA GLN A 121 5.04 -8.41 10.06
C GLN A 121 3.56 -8.75 10.32
N ARG A 122 2.95 -8.22 11.37
CA ARG A 122 1.51 -8.38 11.64
C ARG A 122 0.67 -7.64 10.60
N LEU A 123 1.04 -6.41 10.26
CA LEU A 123 0.37 -5.65 9.20
C LEU A 123 0.53 -6.31 7.84
N ALA A 124 1.74 -6.75 7.50
CA ALA A 124 2.05 -7.35 6.21
C ALA A 124 1.36 -8.71 5.96
N VAL A 125 0.65 -9.28 6.93
CA VAL A 125 -0.19 -10.48 6.75
C VAL A 125 -1.70 -10.18 6.74
N THR A 126 -2.09 -8.92 6.89
CA THR A 126 -3.48 -8.47 6.68
C THR A 126 -3.89 -8.75 5.23
N TYR A 127 -5.17 -8.98 5.01
CA TYR A 127 -5.70 -9.33 3.70
C TYR A 127 -5.37 -8.26 2.64
N LYS A 128 -5.54 -6.98 2.98
CA LYS A 128 -5.27 -5.86 2.07
C LYS A 128 -3.79 -5.80 1.66
N LEU A 129 -2.87 -5.91 2.62
CA LEU A 129 -1.46 -5.83 2.31
C LEU A 129 -0.93 -7.09 1.61
N GLN A 130 -1.49 -8.28 1.82
CA GLN A 130 -1.05 -9.49 1.11
C GLN A 130 -1.34 -9.49 -0.40
N LYS A 131 -2.35 -8.73 -0.83
CA LYS A 131 -2.78 -8.64 -2.23
C LYS A 131 -2.32 -7.36 -2.94
N THR A 132 -1.90 -6.35 -2.19
CA THR A 132 -1.34 -5.11 -2.76
C THR A 132 0.04 -5.40 -3.33
N THR A 133 0.37 -4.95 -4.54
CA THR A 133 1.71 -5.19 -5.11
C THR A 133 2.77 -4.32 -4.43
N ASP A 134 2.48 -3.04 -4.27
CA ASP A 134 3.48 -2.02 -4.03
C ASP A 134 3.31 -1.40 -2.65
N VAL A 135 4.05 -1.94 -1.68
CA VAL A 135 4.06 -1.44 -0.29
C VAL A 135 5.49 -1.34 0.22
N LEU A 136 5.82 -0.17 0.73
CA LEU A 136 7.07 0.13 1.41
C LEU A 136 6.79 0.61 2.83
N PHE A 137 7.52 0.05 3.79
CA PHE A 137 7.51 0.48 5.18
C PHE A 137 8.84 1.13 5.52
N PHE A 138 8.79 2.33 6.05
CA PHE A 138 9.93 3.10 6.52
C PHE A 138 9.87 3.17 8.04
N ILE A 139 10.81 2.49 8.69
CA ILE A 139 10.94 2.47 10.15
C ILE A 139 12.30 3.02 10.55
N ARG A 140 12.41 3.51 11.79
CA ARG A 140 13.70 3.91 12.34
C ARG A 140 14.69 2.74 12.33
N GLY A 141 15.88 2.99 11.81
CA GLY A 141 17.00 2.07 11.80
C GLY A 141 17.72 2.03 13.14
N THR A 142 18.98 1.62 13.11
CA THR A 142 19.81 1.52 14.32
C THR A 142 20.29 2.87 14.83
N SER A 143 20.37 3.88 13.95
CA SER A 143 20.68 5.27 14.28
C SER A 143 19.50 6.20 14.02
N ASP A 144 19.54 7.38 14.64
CA ASP A 144 18.48 8.41 14.57
C ASP A 144 18.28 9.00 13.17
N SER A 145 19.29 8.89 12.31
CA SER A 145 19.29 9.37 10.92
C SER A 145 19.15 8.24 9.90
N GLU A 146 18.98 6.99 10.35
CA GLU A 146 18.83 5.83 9.48
C GLU A 146 17.36 5.42 9.40
N LEU A 147 16.88 5.15 8.19
CA LEU A 147 15.59 4.50 7.98
C LEU A 147 15.79 3.13 7.35
N ALA A 148 15.22 2.10 7.97
CA ALA A 148 15.17 0.78 7.38
C ALA A 148 13.92 0.66 6.49
N VAL A 149 14.12 0.25 5.24
CA VAL A 149 13.07 0.15 4.23
C VAL A 149 12.72 -1.30 4.01
N TYR A 150 11.49 -1.66 4.39
CA TYR A 150 10.95 -2.99 4.21
C TYR A 150 9.90 -3.00 3.11
N THR A 151 9.70 -4.15 2.50
CA THR A 151 8.53 -4.45 1.69
C THR A 151 7.89 -5.75 2.18
N HIS A 152 6.69 -6.04 1.71
CA HIS A 152 6.05 -7.33 1.92
C HIS A 152 6.16 -8.23 0.67
N LYS A 153 6.14 -9.54 0.88
CA LYS A 153 5.94 -10.59 -0.12
C LYS A 153 4.45 -10.93 -0.19
N MET A 154 3.87 -10.84 -1.38
CA MET A 154 2.47 -11.19 -1.61
C MET A 154 2.20 -12.64 -1.20
N TYR A 155 1.00 -12.88 -0.66
CA TYR A 155 0.51 -14.22 -0.27
C TYR A 155 1.43 -15.04 0.67
N SER A 156 2.31 -14.40 1.44
CA SER A 156 3.24 -15.07 2.36
C SER A 156 2.87 -14.80 3.82
N LYS A 157 2.98 -15.82 4.67
CA LYS A 157 2.88 -15.69 6.14
C LYS A 157 4.15 -15.11 6.79
N ARG A 158 5.29 -15.19 6.09
CA ARG A 158 6.54 -14.47 6.43
C ARG A 158 6.79 -13.46 5.33
N SER A 159 5.95 -12.44 5.33
CA SER A 159 5.86 -11.50 4.23
C SER A 159 6.91 -10.41 4.31
N LEU A 160 7.48 -10.06 5.47
CA LEU A 160 8.37 -8.91 5.54
C LEU A 160 9.78 -9.22 5.00
N LYS A 161 10.30 -8.32 4.15
CA LYS A 161 11.66 -8.38 3.59
C LYS A 161 12.30 -7.01 3.71
N LEU A 162 13.47 -6.93 4.33
CA LEU A 162 14.31 -5.73 4.28
C LEU A 162 14.84 -5.55 2.85
N LEU A 163 14.58 -4.39 2.24
CA LEU A 163 15.06 -4.05 0.91
C LEU A 163 16.41 -3.33 0.99
N THR A 164 16.44 -2.22 1.72
CA THR A 164 17.59 -1.32 1.79
C THR A 164 17.52 -0.48 3.06
N LEU A 165 18.55 0.33 3.27
CA LEU A 165 18.62 1.34 4.32
C LEU A 165 18.76 2.71 3.65
N TRP A 166 18.10 3.72 4.19
CA TRP A 166 18.38 5.12 3.90
C TRP A 166 19.31 5.67 4.97
N ARG A 167 20.47 6.19 4.55
CA ARG A 167 21.46 6.79 5.44
C ARG A 167 22.26 7.82 4.66
N ASP A 168 22.67 8.90 5.32
CA ASP A 168 23.53 9.94 4.75
C ASP A 168 22.97 10.55 3.45
N GLY A 169 21.64 10.70 3.36
CA GLY A 169 20.96 11.31 2.21
C GLY A 169 20.75 10.39 1.01
N GLY A 170 20.94 9.06 1.15
CA GLY A 170 20.71 8.13 0.04
C GLY A 170 20.44 6.68 0.47
N PHE A 171 20.02 5.85 -0.50
CA PHE A 171 19.89 4.41 -0.30
C PHE A 171 21.26 3.72 -0.33
N VAL A 172 21.54 2.92 0.68
CA VAL A 172 22.83 2.19 0.82
C VAL A 172 23.02 1.16 -0.30
N LYS A 173 21.94 0.57 -0.81
CA LYS A 173 21.95 -0.34 -1.95
C LYS A 173 20.99 0.16 -3.01
N MET A 174 21.45 0.20 -4.26
CA MET A 174 20.56 0.35 -5.41
C MET A 174 19.74 -0.93 -5.57
N VAL A 175 18.45 -0.82 -5.32
CA VAL A 175 17.46 -1.90 -5.46
C VAL A 175 16.18 -1.28 -6.01
N ASP A 176 15.47 -2.02 -6.86
CA ASP A 176 14.14 -1.61 -7.28
C ASP A 176 13.23 -1.54 -6.04
N LEU A 177 12.71 -0.35 -5.75
CA LEU A 177 11.85 -0.14 -4.58
C LEU A 177 10.43 -0.66 -4.83
N PHE A 178 10.01 -0.72 -6.10
CA PHE A 178 8.77 -1.32 -6.56
C PHE A 178 9.07 -2.47 -7.53
N PRO A 179 9.65 -3.58 -7.04
CA PRO A 179 9.99 -4.70 -7.91
C PRO A 179 8.69 -5.34 -8.45
N ASN A 180 8.72 -5.84 -9.69
CA ASN A 180 7.58 -6.59 -10.24
C ASN A 180 7.38 -7.91 -9.47
N LYS A 181 6.56 -7.87 -8.41
CA LYS A 181 6.28 -9.00 -7.53
C LYS A 181 5.41 -10.08 -8.18
N VAL A 182 4.64 -9.72 -9.21
CA VAL A 182 3.83 -10.67 -9.99
C VAL A 182 4.74 -11.66 -10.71
N ASN A 183 5.85 -11.18 -11.28
CA ASN A 183 6.84 -12.04 -11.91
C ASN A 183 7.66 -12.85 -10.88
N ASP A 184 7.87 -12.33 -9.67
CA ASP A 184 8.57 -13.03 -8.57
C ASP A 184 7.67 -14.02 -7.81
N LEU A 185 6.42 -14.25 -8.26
CA LEU A 185 5.58 -15.34 -7.76
C LEU A 185 6.19 -16.73 -8.05
N ARG A 186 7.24 -16.84 -8.89
CA ARG A 186 8.11 -18.02 -9.10
C ARG A 186 7.38 -19.38 -8.97
N GLY A 187 6.24 -19.54 -9.63
CA GLY A 187 5.51 -20.80 -9.61
C GLY A 187 4.84 -21.16 -8.27
N GLN A 188 4.46 -20.18 -7.45
CA GLN A 188 3.46 -20.42 -6.41
C GLN A 188 2.25 -21.06 -7.07
N GLN A 189 1.89 -22.27 -6.61
CA GLN A 189 0.73 -22.99 -7.10
C GLN A 189 -0.53 -22.18 -6.81
N VAL A 190 -1.06 -21.54 -7.85
CA VAL A 190 -2.43 -21.04 -7.83
C VAL A 190 -3.34 -22.26 -7.77
N ARG A 191 -3.97 -22.49 -6.61
CA ARG A 191 -5.01 -23.50 -6.49
C ARG A 191 -6.25 -23.00 -7.22
N VAL A 192 -6.37 -23.39 -8.49
CA VAL A 192 -7.62 -23.25 -9.24
C VAL A 192 -8.57 -24.31 -8.73
N LEU A 193 -9.62 -23.88 -8.04
CA LEU A 193 -10.75 -24.76 -7.72
C LEU A 193 -11.58 -24.92 -8.99
N ALA A 194 -11.30 -25.98 -9.73
CA ALA A 194 -12.19 -26.43 -10.80
C ALA A 194 -13.40 -27.11 -10.15
N VAL A 195 -14.55 -26.45 -10.20
CA VAL A 195 -15.83 -27.08 -9.86
C VAL A 195 -16.26 -27.86 -11.09
N ASN A 196 -16.38 -29.20 -10.99
CA ASN A 196 -17.01 -30.01 -12.01
C ASN A 196 -18.52 -29.71 -12.01
N HIS A 197 -18.92 -28.65 -12.70
CA HIS A 197 -20.31 -28.35 -12.96
C HIS A 197 -20.70 -28.97 -14.30
N ALA A 198 -21.79 -29.74 -14.34
CA ALA A 198 -22.37 -30.18 -15.60
C ALA A 198 -22.80 -28.93 -16.40
N PRO A 199 -22.57 -28.86 -17.73
CA PRO A 199 -22.99 -27.70 -18.51
C PRO A 199 -24.50 -27.51 -18.35
N SER A 200 -24.91 -26.31 -17.95
CA SER A 200 -26.34 -25.97 -17.90
C SER A 200 -26.84 -25.85 -19.34
N VAL A 201 -27.92 -26.55 -19.65
CA VAL A 201 -28.59 -26.49 -20.95
C VAL A 201 -29.79 -25.59 -20.81
N PHE A 202 -29.80 -24.49 -21.57
CA PHE A 202 -30.94 -23.59 -21.65
C PHE A 202 -31.57 -23.70 -23.03
N SER A 203 -32.90 -23.74 -23.08
CA SER A 203 -33.64 -23.73 -24.34
C SER A 203 -34.01 -22.29 -24.69
N ILE A 204 -33.61 -21.84 -25.87
CA ILE A 204 -33.92 -20.51 -26.40
C ILE A 204 -34.83 -20.71 -27.62
N ILE A 205 -35.92 -19.94 -27.69
CA ILE A 205 -36.79 -19.93 -28.86
C ILE A 205 -36.33 -18.78 -29.77
N ASP A 206 -36.00 -19.09 -31.02
CA ASP A 206 -35.59 -18.05 -31.98
C ASP A 206 -36.78 -17.24 -32.52
N HIS A 207 -36.47 -16.23 -33.33
CA HIS A 207 -37.47 -15.36 -33.96
C HIS A 207 -38.40 -16.08 -34.96
N LEU A 208 -38.14 -17.34 -35.27
CA LEU A 208 -38.96 -18.22 -36.11
C LEU A 208 -39.76 -19.24 -35.26
N GLY A 209 -39.66 -19.17 -33.93
CA GLY A 209 -40.36 -20.08 -33.03
C GLY A 209 -39.70 -21.45 -32.86
N LEU A 210 -38.46 -21.63 -33.34
CA LEU A 210 -37.73 -22.88 -33.23
C LEU A 210 -36.97 -22.94 -31.90
N LEU A 211 -37.07 -24.08 -31.22
CA LEU A 211 -36.40 -24.34 -29.95
C LEU A 211 -34.96 -24.78 -30.20
N HIS A 212 -34.00 -24.04 -29.66
CA HIS A 212 -32.58 -24.36 -29.71
C HIS A 212 -32.06 -24.64 -28.30
N ASN A 213 -31.34 -25.74 -28.13
CA ASN A 213 -30.62 -26.02 -26.89
C ASN A 213 -29.22 -25.42 -26.98
N VAL A 214 -28.89 -24.51 -26.07
CA VAL A 214 -27.57 -23.87 -26.02
C VAL A 214 -26.89 -24.26 -24.71
N SER A 215 -25.64 -24.72 -24.81
CA SER A 215 -24.79 -25.03 -23.65
C SER A 215 -24.08 -23.76 -23.19
N GLY A 216 -24.20 -23.41 -21.91
CA GLY A 216 -23.56 -22.24 -21.35
C GLY A 216 -22.87 -22.53 -20.02
N LEU A 217 -21.97 -21.62 -19.62
CA LEU A 217 -21.39 -21.63 -18.29
C LEU A 217 -22.26 -20.75 -17.39
N ASP A 218 -22.84 -21.33 -16.33
CA ASP A 218 -23.49 -20.54 -15.29
C ASP A 218 -22.42 -19.82 -14.48
N VAL A 219 -22.33 -18.50 -14.62
CA VAL A 219 -21.58 -17.65 -13.71
C VAL A 219 -22.57 -17.18 -12.64
N LYS A 220 -22.45 -17.73 -11.43
CA LYS A 220 -23.14 -17.22 -10.24
C LYS A 220 -22.24 -16.23 -9.52
#